data_AF-A0A9Q0U951-F1
#
_entry.id   AF-A0A9Q0U951-F1
#
_cell.length_a   1.000
_cell.length_b   1.000
_cell.length_c   1.000
_cell.angle_alpha   90.00
_cell.angle_beta   90.00
_cell.angle_gamma   90.00
#
_symmetry.space_group_name_H-M   'P 1'
#
loop_
_entity.id
_entity.type
_entity.pdbx_description
1 polymer ?
#
loop_
_entity_poly.entity_id
_entity_poly.type
_entity_poly.pdbx_seq_one_letter_code
_entity_poly.pdbx_strand_id
1 'polypeptide(L)'
;MGLYSHFLVLCLFSVSSVTCQVTEFISIDCGGTSNYTDPITGLAWISDNGTIMKYGKSSEAQISNGNMQYQRRRDFPIDSNKYCYTLGTKERRRYLVRATFQYGSLENEDAYPKFDLYLDTTKWSTVVVLEAARVYVKEMIIRAPSSSIDVCICCATTGSPFISSLELRPLNLSMYATDFEDDFFLEVAARVNFGALSKDVIRYPDDPYDRIWDSDLAKRQNYLVGVAPGTVRINTSKHVDTRTREYPPVKVMQTAVVGTKGMLSYRLNLEDFPANARAFAYFAEIQDLGGNETRKFKLQQPYSPDYSNAVVNIAENANGSYTLYEPSYMNVSLDFILSFSFVKTRDSTLGPLINAIEISKYLKIEQKTDSKDVTVLNALRSLSAESASANEQGDPCVPAHWEWVNCTSTTPPRITKIALSGKNLKGEIPPEINSLEQLTELWLDGNFLTGSFPAISNLLNLKIVHLENNKLNGPLPKYLGSLPELQELYIQNNFFSGKVPSELLAGKVIFNYEHNPGLHKEAGKKMRLRLIVGISIGTIAGLLVVVIGSLLFLRNLKRKTSHQKNEVQGLYTQTPLSYLHVASQVFVHFSSALEFVR
;
A
#
# COMPACT_ATOMS: atom_id res chain seq x y z
N MET A 1 56.88 -1.78 55.46
CA MET A 1 55.91 -2.47 54.60
C MET A 1 54.91 -1.43 54.14
N GLY A 2 54.98 -1.04 52.87
CA GLY A 2 54.13 -0.01 52.31
C GLY A 2 52.75 -0.53 51.99
N LEU A 3 51.74 0.33 52.11
CA LEU A 3 50.49 0.20 51.38
C LEU A 3 50.18 1.55 50.72
N TYR A 4 50.33 1.56 49.39
CA TYR A 4 49.84 2.60 48.50
C TYR A 4 48.31 2.58 48.52
N SER A 5 47.67 3.73 48.77
CA SER A 5 46.25 3.94 48.47
C SER A 5 46.16 4.91 47.30
N HIS A 6 45.93 4.38 46.10
CA HIS A 6 45.71 5.16 44.89
C HIS A 6 44.36 5.89 44.97
N PHE A 7 44.40 7.20 44.79
CA PHE A 7 43.22 8.05 44.57
C PHE A 7 42.73 7.79 43.14
N LEU A 8 41.59 7.11 42.99
CA LEU A 8 40.94 6.92 41.69
C LEU A 8 40.08 8.16 41.41
N VAL A 9 40.57 9.06 40.57
CA VAL A 9 39.76 10.16 40.02
C VAL A 9 38.82 9.56 38.98
N LEU A 10 37.54 9.39 39.34
CA LEU A 10 36.48 9.09 38.39
C LEU A 10 36.19 10.36 37.57
N CYS A 11 36.78 10.46 36.39
CA CYS A 11 36.30 11.37 35.35
C CYS A 11 34.95 10.85 34.87
N LEU A 12 33.86 11.39 35.42
CA LEU A 12 32.53 11.30 34.83
C LEU A 12 32.53 12.11 33.53
N PHE A 13 32.89 11.46 32.42
CA PHE A 13 32.51 11.97 31.12
C PHE A 13 31.00 11.83 31.01
N SER A 14 30.28 12.95 31.02
CA SER A 14 28.91 13.04 30.57
C SER A 14 28.89 12.64 29.09
N VAL A 15 28.65 11.36 28.81
CA VAL A 15 28.40 10.89 27.45
C VAL A 15 27.03 11.44 27.07
N SER A 16 27.03 12.54 26.34
CA SER A 16 25.86 13.07 25.66
C SER A 16 25.23 11.94 24.85
N SER A 17 23.95 11.67 25.08
CA SER A 17 23.14 10.63 24.44
C SER A 17 22.95 10.77 22.92
N VAL A 18 23.79 11.57 22.25
CA VAL A 18 23.69 11.92 20.82
C VAL A 18 24.36 10.86 19.93
N THR A 19 25.35 10.11 20.45
CA THR A 19 26.08 9.09 19.67
C THR A 19 25.20 7.94 19.17
N CYS A 20 24.06 7.66 19.82
CA CYS A 20 23.18 6.55 19.45
C CYS A 20 22.24 6.84 18.26
N GLN A 21 21.98 8.12 17.96
CA GLN A 21 20.96 8.48 16.96
C GLN A 21 21.56 8.61 15.55
N VAL A 22 22.79 9.13 15.46
CA VAL A 22 23.54 9.27 14.20
C VAL A 22 23.79 7.91 13.55
N THR A 23 23.99 6.85 14.35
CA THR A 23 24.19 5.49 13.85
C THR A 23 22.95 4.88 13.19
N GLU A 24 21.75 5.45 13.43
CA GLU A 24 20.50 5.01 12.80
C GLU A 24 20.08 5.92 11.62
N PHE A 25 20.88 6.93 11.26
CA PHE A 25 20.59 7.77 10.09
C PHE A 25 20.80 6.98 8.81
N ILE A 26 19.84 7.07 7.89
CA ILE A 26 19.95 6.53 6.53
C ILE A 26 20.10 7.70 5.58
N SER A 27 21.19 7.77 4.85
CA SER A 27 21.41 8.78 3.80
C SER A 27 21.77 8.06 2.51
N ILE A 28 20.89 8.16 1.51
CA ILE A 28 21.06 7.54 0.20
C ILE A 28 21.44 8.63 -0.79
N ASP A 29 22.59 8.46 -1.43
CA ASP A 29 23.05 9.23 -2.59
C ASP A 29 22.51 8.57 -3.87
N CYS A 30 21.43 9.14 -4.41
CA CYS A 30 20.71 8.55 -5.53
C CYS A 30 21.47 8.85 -6.82
N GLY A 31 21.88 7.81 -7.54
CA GLY A 31 22.80 7.96 -8.68
C GLY A 31 24.27 7.98 -8.27
N GLY A 32 24.61 8.00 -6.99
CA GLY A 32 25.98 7.86 -6.50
C GLY A 32 26.62 6.56 -6.96
N THR A 33 27.94 6.52 -7.11
CA THR A 33 28.68 5.32 -7.58
C THR A 33 29.34 4.52 -6.45
N SER A 34 29.58 5.15 -5.31
CA SER A 34 30.25 4.54 -4.15
C SER A 34 29.80 5.21 -2.86
N ASN A 35 29.97 4.49 -1.75
CA ASN A 35 29.68 5.02 -0.42
C ASN A 35 30.78 6.00 0.00
N TYR A 36 30.42 7.03 0.75
CA TYR A 36 31.38 7.98 1.30
C TYR A 36 30.92 8.53 2.65
N THR A 37 31.80 9.25 3.33
CA THR A 37 31.45 10.03 4.51
C THR A 37 31.67 11.49 4.17
N ASP A 38 30.65 12.32 4.37
CA ASP A 38 30.75 13.76 4.15
C ASP A 38 31.76 14.33 5.17
N PRO A 39 32.84 14.99 4.73
CA PRO A 39 33.88 15.48 5.63
C PRO A 39 33.43 16.66 6.50
N ILE A 40 32.39 17.40 6.08
CA ILE A 40 31.87 18.56 6.81
C ILE A 40 30.91 18.08 7.91
N THR A 41 29.98 17.22 7.55
CA THR A 41 28.94 16.77 8.48
C THR A 41 29.36 15.52 9.25
N GLY A 42 30.22 14.67 8.69
CA GLY A 42 30.57 13.35 9.24
C GLY A 42 29.49 12.29 8.97
N LEU A 43 28.46 12.60 8.19
CA LEU A 43 27.40 11.66 7.85
C LEU A 43 27.85 10.65 6.78
N ALA A 44 27.52 9.38 6.98
CA ALA A 44 27.73 8.34 5.99
C ALA A 44 26.63 8.38 4.92
N TRP A 45 27.04 8.33 3.65
CA TRP A 45 26.19 8.30 2.47
C TRP A 45 26.37 6.99 1.73
N ILE A 46 25.24 6.35 1.38
CA ILE A 46 25.19 5.06 0.73
C ILE A 46 24.74 5.27 -0.72
N SER A 47 25.49 4.73 -1.67
CA SER A 47 25.12 4.74 -3.08
C SER A 47 23.91 3.82 -3.32
N ASP A 48 22.97 4.27 -4.15
CA ASP A 48 21.82 3.45 -4.56
C ASP A 48 22.14 2.39 -5.62
N ASN A 49 23.37 2.39 -6.14
CA ASN A 49 23.74 1.71 -7.38
C ASN A 49 23.52 0.19 -7.32
N GLY A 50 22.53 -0.30 -8.07
CA GLY A 50 22.26 -1.71 -8.34
C GLY A 50 21.80 -2.55 -7.14
N THR A 51 22.02 -2.09 -5.91
CA THR A 51 21.71 -2.79 -4.66
C THR A 51 20.42 -2.31 -4.03
N ILE A 52 20.20 -0.99 -4.00
CA ILE A 52 18.99 -0.36 -3.45
C ILE A 52 17.99 -0.10 -4.59
N MET A 53 18.45 0.49 -5.68
CA MET A 53 17.61 0.81 -6.83
C MET A 53 18.16 0.13 -8.09
N LYS A 54 17.32 -0.72 -8.69
CA LYS A 54 17.64 -1.48 -9.92
C LYS A 54 17.25 -0.73 -11.19
N TYR A 55 16.38 0.26 -11.07
CA TYR A 55 15.81 1.01 -12.20
C TYR A 55 16.41 2.41 -12.33
N GLY A 56 16.25 3.01 -13.50
CA GLY A 56 16.76 4.35 -13.78
C GLY A 56 18.27 4.41 -14.04
N LYS A 57 18.74 5.53 -14.59
CA LYS A 57 20.13 5.79 -14.92
C LYS A 57 20.75 6.78 -13.94
N SER A 58 22.04 6.61 -13.66
CA SER A 58 22.82 7.61 -12.93
C SER A 58 23.22 8.74 -13.89
N SER A 59 22.94 9.98 -13.50
CA SER A 59 23.24 11.19 -14.28
C SER A 59 24.01 12.19 -13.43
N GLU A 60 24.97 12.89 -14.03
CA GLU A 60 25.69 13.99 -13.39
C GLU A 60 24.86 15.27 -13.45
N ALA A 61 24.63 15.86 -12.27
CA ALA A 61 24.08 17.19 -12.18
C ALA A 61 25.26 18.17 -12.31
N GLN A 62 25.43 18.78 -13.48
CA GLN A 62 26.49 19.76 -13.73
C GLN A 62 26.27 20.99 -12.82
N ILE A 63 26.92 21.01 -11.66
CA ILE A 63 26.79 22.05 -10.64
C ILE A 63 28.17 22.56 -10.29
N SER A 64 28.36 23.88 -10.37
CA SER A 64 29.65 24.54 -10.21
C SER A 64 30.15 24.62 -8.77
N ASN A 65 29.29 24.45 -7.74
CA ASN A 65 29.63 24.39 -6.32
C ASN A 65 28.45 23.81 -5.50
N GLY A 66 28.28 22.49 -5.50
CA GLY A 66 27.21 21.80 -4.79
C GLY A 66 27.74 20.81 -3.75
N ASN A 67 26.93 20.50 -2.74
CA ASN A 67 27.25 19.42 -1.80
C ASN A 67 27.43 18.09 -2.57
N MET A 68 28.27 17.20 -2.04
CA MET A 68 28.65 15.94 -2.70
C MET A 68 27.44 15.10 -3.11
N GLN A 69 26.42 15.02 -2.26
CA GLN A 69 25.18 14.27 -2.48
C GLN A 69 24.28 14.83 -3.58
N TYR A 70 24.62 15.97 -4.18
CA TYR A 70 23.87 16.57 -5.28
C TYR A 70 24.64 16.56 -6.59
N GLN A 71 25.88 16.06 -6.62
CA GLN A 71 26.68 15.97 -7.85
C GLN A 71 26.10 14.96 -8.84
N ARG A 72 25.38 13.96 -8.33
CA ARG A 72 24.66 12.98 -9.14
C ARG A 72 23.20 12.90 -8.72
N ARG A 73 22.43 12.33 -9.63
CA ARG A 73 21.00 12.04 -9.46
C ARG A 73 20.66 10.74 -10.19
N ARG A 74 19.57 10.11 -9.79
CA ARG A 74 18.99 9.00 -10.54
C ARG A 74 17.81 9.50 -11.37
N ASP A 75 17.90 9.33 -12.68
CA ASP A 75 16.83 9.65 -13.63
C ASP A 75 16.04 8.39 -13.98
N PHE A 76 14.72 8.47 -13.93
CA PHE A 76 13.79 7.41 -14.29
C PHE A 76 13.20 7.62 -15.68
N PRO A 77 12.78 6.55 -16.37
CA PRO A 77 12.07 6.65 -17.64
C PRO A 77 10.81 7.53 -17.56
N ILE A 78 10.45 8.14 -18.71
CA ILE A 78 9.18 8.84 -18.89
C ILE A 78 8.12 7.80 -19.27
N ASP A 79 7.59 7.12 -18.27
CA ASP A 79 6.51 6.15 -18.43
C ASP A 79 5.47 6.31 -17.30
N SER A 80 4.44 5.48 -17.35
CA SER A 80 3.38 5.45 -16.33
C SER A 80 3.74 4.57 -15.14
N ASN A 81 4.99 4.09 -15.05
CA ASN A 81 5.41 3.20 -13.96
C ASN A 81 5.75 4.00 -12.70
N LYS A 82 5.83 3.27 -11.59
CA LYS A 82 6.32 3.79 -10.32
C LYS A 82 7.68 3.17 -9.98
N TYR A 83 8.53 3.96 -9.34
CA TYR A 83 9.86 3.55 -8.90
C TYR A 83 10.00 3.87 -7.42
N CYS A 84 10.19 2.83 -6.60
CA CYS A 84 10.04 2.96 -5.14
C CYS A 84 11.30 2.54 -4.39
N TYR A 85 11.76 3.41 -3.50
CA TYR A 85 12.75 3.09 -2.49
C TYR A 85 12.04 2.58 -1.23
N THR A 86 12.41 1.40 -0.75
CA THR A 86 11.90 0.88 0.53
C THR A 86 12.87 1.21 1.66
N LEU A 87 12.40 1.94 2.67
CA LEU A 87 13.16 2.31 3.85
C LEU A 87 12.67 1.51 5.06
N GLY A 88 13.60 0.88 5.78
CA GLY A 88 13.28 0.15 7.01
C GLY A 88 12.94 1.09 8.16
N THR A 89 11.83 0.83 8.84
CA THR A 89 11.33 1.61 9.98
C THR A 89 10.99 0.73 11.18
N LYS A 90 10.88 1.33 12.35
CA LYS A 90 10.26 0.70 13.53
C LYS A 90 8.83 1.23 13.62
N GLU A 91 7.84 0.34 13.61
CA GLU A 91 6.43 0.71 13.68
C GLU A 91 6.17 1.64 14.88
N ARG A 92 5.29 2.63 14.70
CA ARG A 92 4.93 3.67 15.67
C ARG A 92 6.07 4.62 16.09
N ARG A 93 7.30 4.45 15.60
CA ARG A 93 8.39 5.41 15.84
C ARG A 93 8.27 6.59 14.88
N ARG A 94 8.63 7.80 15.34
CA ARG A 94 8.62 8.99 14.51
C ARG A 94 9.91 9.15 13.71
N TYR A 95 9.74 9.58 12.47
CA TYR A 95 10.82 9.83 11.53
C TYR A 95 10.57 11.11 10.76
N LEU A 96 11.65 11.81 10.41
CA LEU A 96 11.68 12.76 9.31
C LEU A 96 12.19 11.99 8.07
N VAL A 97 11.38 12.01 7.02
CA VAL A 97 11.71 11.51 5.69
C VAL A 97 11.98 12.71 4.80
N ARG A 98 13.10 12.75 4.09
CA ARG A 98 13.46 13.85 3.20
C ARG A 98 13.85 13.32 1.83
N ALA A 99 13.22 13.86 0.79
CA ALA A 99 13.63 13.68 -0.60
C ALA A 99 14.14 15.01 -1.15
N THR A 100 15.30 14.96 -1.83
CA THR A 100 15.92 16.16 -2.41
C THR A 100 16.09 16.01 -3.92
N PHE A 101 15.85 17.10 -4.63
CA PHE A 101 15.89 17.19 -6.08
C PHE A 101 16.76 18.37 -6.48
N GLN A 102 17.93 18.07 -7.01
CA GLN A 102 18.82 19.03 -7.65
C GLN A 102 18.95 18.67 -9.13
N TYR A 103 18.45 19.54 -9.99
CA TYR A 103 18.47 19.29 -11.44
C TYR A 103 19.89 19.52 -12.01
N GLY A 104 20.49 20.70 -11.80
CA GLY A 104 21.75 21.08 -12.45
C GLY A 104 21.56 21.53 -13.90
N SER A 105 22.60 22.07 -14.54
CA SER A 105 22.51 22.55 -15.92
C SER A 105 22.63 21.40 -16.92
N LEU A 106 21.61 21.19 -17.75
CA LEU A 106 21.69 20.32 -18.93
C LEU A 106 21.68 21.19 -20.17
N GLU A 107 22.61 20.95 -21.09
CA GLU A 107 22.78 21.77 -22.30
C GLU A 107 21.69 21.53 -23.35
N ASN A 108 20.79 20.55 -23.21
CA ASN A 108 19.79 20.23 -24.24
C ASN A 108 18.52 19.53 -23.68
N GLU A 109 17.66 20.24 -22.94
CA GLU A 109 16.28 19.79 -22.73
C GLU A 109 15.28 20.95 -22.93
N ASP A 110 14.20 20.68 -23.67
CA ASP A 110 13.21 21.67 -24.08
C ASP A 110 12.26 22.08 -22.93
N ALA A 111 12.16 21.29 -21.84
CA ALA A 111 11.27 21.56 -20.71
C ALA A 111 11.77 20.96 -19.39
N TYR A 112 11.55 21.67 -18.27
CA TYR A 112 11.89 21.17 -16.95
C TYR A 112 10.98 20.01 -16.48
N PRO A 113 11.52 19.06 -15.68
CA PRO A 113 10.73 17.95 -15.17
C PRO A 113 9.59 18.35 -14.22
N LYS A 114 8.47 17.65 -14.37
CA LYS A 114 7.32 17.67 -13.45
C LYS A 114 6.75 16.28 -13.28
N PHE A 115 6.72 15.80 -12.04
CA PHE A 115 6.31 14.44 -11.67
C PHE A 115 5.80 14.39 -10.23
N ASP A 116 5.19 13.26 -9.84
CA ASP A 116 4.63 13.09 -8.51
C ASP A 116 5.53 12.27 -7.59
N LEU A 117 5.55 12.65 -6.32
CA LEU A 117 6.23 11.96 -5.23
C LEU A 117 5.17 11.41 -4.26
N TYR A 118 5.35 10.16 -3.85
CA TYR A 118 4.48 9.45 -2.93
C TYR A 118 5.26 8.89 -1.74
N LEU A 119 4.61 8.88 -0.58
CA LEU A 119 5.03 8.13 0.58
C LEU A 119 3.98 7.05 0.85
N ASP A 120 4.38 5.78 0.72
CA ASP A 120 3.49 4.65 0.53
C ASP A 120 2.47 4.95 -0.59
N THR A 121 1.19 4.98 -0.26
CA THR A 121 0.09 5.30 -1.18
C THR A 121 -0.38 6.74 -1.07
N THR A 122 0.20 7.52 -0.15
CA THR A 122 -0.17 8.92 0.07
C THR A 122 0.62 9.83 -0.86
N LYS A 123 -0.06 10.62 -1.69
CA LYS A 123 0.59 11.62 -2.55
C LYS A 123 1.26 12.67 -1.68
N TRP A 124 2.59 12.66 -1.64
CA TRP A 124 3.40 13.56 -0.83
C TRP A 124 3.40 14.95 -1.44
N SER A 125 3.85 15.09 -2.69
CA SER A 125 3.90 16.39 -3.38
C SER A 125 4.01 16.21 -4.89
N THR A 126 3.72 17.27 -5.64
CA THR A 126 4.08 17.36 -7.06
C THR A 126 5.42 18.09 -7.16
N VAL A 127 6.46 17.42 -7.65
CA VAL A 127 7.77 18.04 -7.85
C VAL A 127 7.73 18.83 -9.15
N VAL A 128 7.99 20.14 -9.06
CA VAL A 128 8.04 21.05 -10.21
C VAL A 128 9.39 21.74 -10.22
N VAL A 129 10.24 21.40 -11.19
CA VAL A 129 11.51 22.11 -11.39
C VAL A 129 11.24 23.37 -12.21
N LEU A 130 11.72 24.51 -11.70
CA LEU A 130 11.59 25.83 -12.34
C LEU A 130 12.96 26.47 -12.61
N GLU A 131 13.97 26.10 -11.80
CA GLU A 131 15.33 26.63 -11.88
C GLU A 131 16.33 25.48 -11.77
N ALA A 132 17.19 25.33 -12.77
CA ALA A 132 18.20 24.27 -12.81
C ALA A 132 19.13 24.24 -11.59
N ALA A 133 19.54 25.42 -11.09
CA ALA A 133 20.49 25.53 -9.99
C ALA A 133 19.85 25.36 -8.60
N ARG A 134 18.52 25.39 -8.48
CA ARG A 134 17.83 25.36 -7.19
C ARG A 134 17.69 23.94 -6.66
N VAL A 135 18.02 23.78 -5.38
CA VAL A 135 17.74 22.56 -4.61
C VAL A 135 16.29 22.61 -4.14
N TYR A 136 15.49 21.62 -4.52
CA TYR A 136 14.13 21.43 -4.02
C TYR A 136 14.15 20.33 -2.96
N VAL A 137 13.67 20.64 -1.77
CA VAL A 137 13.63 19.71 -0.64
C VAL A 137 12.17 19.49 -0.26
N LYS A 138 11.77 18.23 -0.12
CA LYS A 138 10.48 17.85 0.45
C LYS A 138 10.74 17.06 1.72
N GLU A 139 10.10 17.47 2.82
CA GLU A 139 10.20 16.78 4.12
C GLU A 139 8.82 16.37 4.61
N MET A 140 8.74 15.12 5.07
CA MET A 140 7.57 14.56 5.72
C MET A 140 7.97 14.08 7.11
N ILE A 141 7.21 14.46 8.11
CA ILE A 141 7.31 13.87 9.45
C ILE A 141 6.19 12.86 9.59
N ILE A 142 6.58 11.63 9.91
CA ILE A 142 5.66 10.51 10.04
C ILE A 142 5.80 9.84 11.39
N ARG A 143 4.72 9.21 11.83
CA ARG A 143 4.78 8.08 12.75
C ARG A 143 4.67 6.83 11.88
N ALA A 144 5.73 6.02 11.84
CA ALA A 144 5.84 4.94 10.87
C ALA A 144 4.65 3.96 10.97
N PRO A 145 3.88 3.75 9.88
CA PRO A 145 2.68 2.91 9.91
C PRO A 145 3.01 1.41 9.91
N SER A 146 4.25 1.04 9.57
CA SER A 146 4.71 -0.36 9.54
C SER A 146 6.23 -0.46 9.77
N SER A 147 6.79 -1.65 9.60
CA SER A 147 8.24 -1.91 9.68
C SER A 147 9.03 -1.42 8.45
N SER A 148 8.34 -0.91 7.44
CA SER A 148 8.96 -0.20 6.32
C SER A 148 8.01 0.85 5.74
N ILE A 149 8.57 1.76 4.97
CA ILE A 149 7.83 2.73 4.16
C ILE A 149 8.42 2.74 2.75
N ASP A 150 7.57 2.99 1.76
CA ASP A 150 8.03 3.16 0.38
C ASP A 150 8.01 4.65 0.00
N VAL A 151 9.07 5.12 -0.64
CA VAL A 151 9.13 6.46 -1.26
C VAL A 151 9.14 6.26 -2.76
N CYS A 152 8.00 6.54 -3.39
CA CYS A 152 7.76 6.24 -4.80
C CYS A 152 7.76 7.51 -5.64
N ILE A 153 8.40 7.43 -6.80
CA ILE A 153 8.38 8.46 -7.84
C ILE A 153 7.57 7.91 -9.00
N CYS A 154 6.63 8.69 -9.52
CA CYS A 154 5.74 8.27 -10.59
C CYS A 154 5.31 9.44 -11.47
N CYS A 155 4.65 9.09 -12.56
CA CYS A 155 3.60 9.91 -13.14
C CYS A 155 4.19 11.20 -13.74
N ALA A 156 5.22 11.03 -14.55
CA ALA A 156 5.88 12.11 -15.27
C ALA A 156 4.88 12.82 -16.19
N THR A 157 4.77 14.13 -16.03
CA THR A 157 3.95 14.98 -16.93
C THR A 157 4.83 15.70 -17.95
N THR A 158 6.03 16.12 -17.55
CA THR A 158 7.06 16.70 -18.43
C THR A 158 8.42 16.26 -17.93
N GLY A 159 9.38 16.06 -18.84
CA GLY A 159 10.76 15.66 -18.52
C GLY A 159 10.88 14.30 -17.81
N SER A 160 12.11 13.86 -17.61
CA SER A 160 12.39 12.61 -16.87
C SER A 160 12.27 12.84 -15.36
N PRO A 161 11.51 12.01 -14.61
CA PRO A 161 11.53 12.06 -13.15
C PRO A 161 12.91 11.75 -12.62
N PHE A 162 13.29 12.34 -11.49
CA PHE A 162 14.60 12.09 -10.89
C PHE A 162 14.58 12.27 -9.38
N ILE A 163 15.64 11.82 -8.71
CA ILE A 163 15.90 12.09 -7.29
C ILE A 163 17.40 12.17 -7.05
N SER A 164 17.83 13.11 -6.20
CA SER A 164 19.25 13.32 -5.87
C SER A 164 19.62 12.66 -4.54
N SER A 165 18.77 12.82 -3.51
CA SER A 165 18.98 12.13 -2.25
C SER A 165 17.69 11.70 -1.58
N LEU A 166 17.80 10.64 -0.77
CA LEU A 166 16.75 10.17 0.12
C LEU A 166 17.31 9.94 1.52
N GLU A 167 16.70 10.56 2.52
CA GLU A 167 17.19 10.58 3.90
C GLU A 167 16.08 10.16 4.87
N LEU A 168 16.43 9.35 5.88
CA LEU A 168 15.57 8.98 7.01
C LEU A 168 16.25 9.35 8.32
N ARG A 169 15.57 10.13 9.16
CA ARG A 169 16.07 10.58 10.46
C ARG A 169 15.10 10.13 11.55
N PRO A 170 15.46 9.20 12.45
CA PRO A 170 14.64 8.93 13.62
C PRO A 170 14.53 10.20 14.48
N LEU A 171 13.35 10.43 15.05
CA LEU A 171 13.06 11.56 15.92
C LEU A 171 12.82 11.10 17.36
N ASN A 172 12.93 12.02 18.31
CA ASN A 172 12.58 11.76 19.70
C ASN A 172 11.05 11.61 19.84
N LEU A 173 10.61 10.80 20.81
CA LEU A 173 9.20 10.48 21.04
C LEU A 173 8.33 11.69 21.43
N SER A 174 8.91 12.80 21.89
CA SER A 174 8.14 14.02 22.20
C SER A 174 7.92 14.93 20.98
N MET A 175 8.83 14.89 20.01
CA MET A 175 8.86 15.81 18.88
C MET A 175 7.70 15.53 17.94
N TYR A 176 7.07 16.59 17.43
CA TYR A 176 5.98 16.52 16.45
C TYR A 176 4.79 15.65 16.84
N ALA A 177 4.64 15.31 18.13
CA ALA A 177 3.49 14.56 18.59
C ALA A 177 2.22 15.40 18.42
N THR A 178 1.20 14.82 17.78
CA THR A 178 -0.11 15.45 17.55
C THR A 178 -1.22 14.42 17.82
N ASP A 179 -2.43 14.89 18.09
CA ASP A 179 -3.60 14.03 18.26
C ASP A 179 -4.13 13.44 16.93
N PHE A 180 -3.54 13.83 15.79
CA PHE A 180 -3.98 13.45 14.44
C PHE A 180 -3.04 12.46 13.74
N GLU A 181 -2.01 11.96 14.42
CA GLU A 181 -0.91 11.18 13.84
C GLU A 181 -1.25 9.72 13.47
N ASP A 182 -2.49 9.28 13.71
CA ASP A 182 -3.06 8.04 13.15
C ASP A 182 -3.63 8.26 11.75
N ASP A 183 -4.11 9.47 11.45
CA ASP A 183 -4.83 9.78 10.21
C ASP A 183 -4.05 10.71 9.25
N PHE A 184 -3.01 11.40 9.75
CA PHE A 184 -2.28 12.41 9.01
C PHE A 184 -0.76 12.31 9.22
N PHE A 185 -0.02 12.51 8.13
CA PHE A 185 1.39 12.90 8.17
C PHE A 185 1.52 14.43 8.28
N LEU A 186 2.73 14.89 8.62
CA LEU A 186 3.07 16.31 8.70
C LEU A 186 4.05 16.67 7.58
N GLU A 187 3.55 17.29 6.52
CA GLU A 187 4.37 17.82 5.42
C GLU A 187 4.97 19.17 5.84
N VAL A 188 6.29 19.31 5.85
CA VAL A 188 6.94 20.55 6.29
C VAL A 188 6.80 21.61 5.20
N ALA A 189 6.08 22.68 5.50
CA ALA A 189 5.82 23.79 4.59
C ALA A 189 6.84 24.94 4.76
N ALA A 190 7.27 25.19 5.99
CA ALA A 190 8.29 26.19 6.29
C ALA A 190 9.03 25.84 7.57
N ARG A 191 10.37 26.02 7.57
CA ARG A 191 11.19 25.99 8.79
C ARG A 191 12.26 27.07 8.67
N VAL A 192 12.10 28.16 9.40
CA VAL A 192 12.86 29.40 9.18
C VAL A 192 13.66 29.80 10.41
N ASN A 193 14.93 30.11 10.21
CA ASN A 193 15.80 30.77 11.17
C ASN A 193 15.84 32.29 10.92
N PHE A 194 15.33 33.08 11.86
CA PHE A 194 15.38 34.54 11.80
C PHE A 194 16.65 35.09 12.42
N GLY A 195 17.17 36.16 11.80
CA GLY A 195 18.42 36.77 12.27
C GLY A 195 19.66 35.97 11.89
N ALA A 196 19.52 35.03 10.94
CA ALA A 196 20.61 34.22 10.44
C ALA A 196 21.82 35.08 10.02
N LEU A 197 23.02 34.55 10.24
CA LEU A 197 24.29 35.24 9.99
C LEU A 197 24.74 35.15 8.53
N SER A 198 24.31 34.12 7.81
CA SER A 198 24.55 33.92 6.39
C SER A 198 23.29 33.35 5.72
N LYS A 199 23.36 33.10 4.41
CA LYS A 199 22.30 32.43 3.65
C LYS A 199 22.33 30.90 3.81
N ASP A 200 23.36 30.37 4.45
CA ASP A 200 23.53 28.94 4.59
C ASP A 200 22.47 28.39 5.53
N VAL A 201 22.03 27.16 5.26
CA VAL A 201 21.06 26.47 6.10
C VAL A 201 21.74 25.94 7.37
N ILE A 202 21.01 25.93 8.48
CA ILE A 202 21.45 25.20 9.68
C ILE A 202 20.89 23.78 9.60
N ARG A 203 21.77 22.79 9.74
CA ARG A 203 21.46 21.35 9.81
C ARG A 203 22.52 20.62 10.64
N TYR A 204 22.63 19.30 10.54
CA TYR A 204 23.65 18.53 11.26
C TYR A 204 25.08 19.05 10.97
N PRO A 205 25.99 19.13 11.97
CA PRO A 205 25.84 18.67 13.36
C PRO A 205 25.18 19.67 14.33
N ASP A 206 24.87 20.88 13.88
CA ASP A 206 24.26 21.91 14.73
C ASP A 206 22.81 21.59 15.11
N ASP A 207 22.09 20.86 14.25
CA ASP A 207 20.84 20.18 14.60
C ASP A 207 21.05 18.66 14.73
N PRO A 208 20.97 18.08 15.94
CA PRO A 208 21.15 16.65 16.18
C PRO A 208 20.14 15.74 15.45
N TYR A 209 18.99 16.29 15.02
CA TYR A 209 17.97 15.58 14.25
C TYR A 209 18.13 15.81 12.74
N ASP A 210 19.17 16.53 12.33
CA ASP A 210 19.50 16.91 10.96
C ASP A 210 18.33 17.56 10.21
N ARG A 211 17.47 18.33 10.88
CA ARG A 211 16.44 19.14 10.20
C ARG A 211 17.12 20.29 9.43
N ILE A 212 16.50 20.71 8.33
CA ILE A 212 16.96 21.88 7.58
C ILE A 212 16.20 23.12 8.07
N TRP A 213 16.94 24.11 8.56
CA TRP A 213 16.43 25.43 8.92
C TRP A 213 16.89 26.45 7.86
N ASP A 214 15.95 26.95 7.07
CA ASP A 214 16.22 27.95 6.04
C ASP A 214 16.54 29.30 6.68
N SER A 215 17.56 29.97 6.15
CA SER A 215 17.91 31.33 6.55
C SER A 215 16.84 32.33 6.08
N ASP A 216 16.50 33.29 6.94
CA ASP A 216 15.67 34.45 6.57
C ASP A 216 16.36 35.43 5.60
N LEU A 217 17.65 35.22 5.29
CA LEU A 217 18.38 35.93 4.23
C LEU A 217 18.25 35.27 2.85
N ALA A 218 17.65 34.07 2.77
CA ALA A 218 17.44 33.39 1.51
C ALA A 218 16.55 34.24 0.58
N LYS A 219 17.00 34.45 -0.65
CA LYS A 219 16.23 35.21 -1.65
C LYS A 219 15.50 34.22 -2.56
N ARG A 220 14.20 34.05 -2.33
CA ARG A 220 13.29 33.30 -3.20
C ARG A 220 12.08 34.18 -3.50
N GLN A 221 11.42 33.96 -4.62
CA GLN A 221 10.23 34.74 -4.98
C GLN A 221 9.16 34.60 -3.88
N ASN A 222 8.67 35.73 -3.36
CA ASN A 222 7.65 35.79 -2.29
C ASN A 222 8.00 35.04 -0.98
N TYR A 223 9.29 34.89 -0.67
CA TYR A 223 9.75 34.34 0.59
C TYR A 223 10.14 35.45 1.57
N LEU A 224 9.43 35.52 2.70
CA LEU A 224 9.66 36.49 3.80
C LEU A 224 9.75 37.95 3.34
N VAL A 225 8.80 38.37 2.51
CA VAL A 225 8.66 39.78 2.06
C VAL A 225 7.83 40.60 3.04
N GLY A 226 7.70 41.92 2.81
CA GLY A 226 6.86 42.78 3.67
C GLY A 226 7.46 43.07 5.05
N VAL A 227 8.79 43.12 5.13
CA VAL A 227 9.55 43.37 6.36
C VAL A 227 9.23 44.75 6.94
N ALA A 228 8.79 44.80 8.20
CA ALA A 228 8.47 46.05 8.89
C ALA A 228 9.69 46.98 9.00
N PRO A 229 9.52 48.31 8.86
CA PRO A 229 10.59 49.28 9.10
C PRO A 229 11.16 49.16 10.52
N GLY A 230 12.49 49.21 10.64
CA GLY A 230 13.18 49.06 11.93
C GLY A 230 13.37 47.61 12.38
N THR A 231 13.18 46.63 11.49
CA THR A 231 13.60 45.25 11.73
C THR A 231 15.13 45.17 11.74
N VAL A 232 15.72 44.76 12.86
CA VAL A 232 17.17 44.65 13.08
C VAL A 232 17.52 43.23 13.51
N ARG A 233 18.67 42.71 13.05
CA ARG A 233 19.20 41.39 13.40
C ARG A 233 20.03 41.48 14.67
N ILE A 234 19.91 40.47 15.53
CA ILE A 234 20.72 40.32 16.74
C ILE A 234 21.20 38.88 16.87
N ASN A 235 22.29 38.68 17.59
CA ASN A 235 22.85 37.37 17.87
C ASN A 235 23.46 37.32 19.28
N THR A 236 23.76 36.11 19.74
CA THR A 236 24.48 35.89 21.00
C THR A 236 25.40 34.67 20.90
N SER A 237 26.46 34.65 21.70
CA SER A 237 27.31 33.48 21.91
C SER A 237 26.90 32.65 23.13
N LYS A 238 25.99 33.17 23.98
CA LYS A 238 25.53 32.46 25.17
C LYS A 238 24.70 31.23 24.79
N HIS A 239 24.78 30.20 25.61
CA HIS A 239 23.95 29.00 25.44
C HIS A 239 22.48 29.35 25.69
N VAL A 240 21.60 28.92 24.79
CA VAL A 240 20.14 29.01 24.95
C VAL A 240 19.62 27.62 25.31
N ASP A 241 18.91 27.49 26.43
CA ASP A 241 18.30 26.21 26.82
C ASP A 241 17.10 25.89 25.94
N THR A 242 17.24 24.88 25.08
CA THR A 242 16.23 24.41 24.14
C THR A 242 15.63 23.05 24.52
N ARG A 243 15.86 22.59 25.76
CA ARG A 243 15.39 21.28 26.25
C ARG A 243 13.91 21.31 26.65
N THR A 244 13.08 21.66 25.68
CA THR A 244 11.61 21.64 25.76
C THR A 244 11.10 20.45 24.95
N ARG A 245 9.98 20.57 24.21
CA ARG A 245 9.35 19.47 23.49
C ARG A 245 9.92 19.26 22.08
N GLU A 246 10.17 20.34 21.34
CA GLU A 246 10.53 20.30 19.91
C GLU A 246 12.03 20.44 19.63
N TYR A 247 12.82 20.76 20.66
CA TYR A 247 14.29 20.82 20.60
C TYR A 247 14.84 21.60 19.39
N PRO A 248 14.40 22.83 19.08
CA PRO A 248 15.05 23.62 18.04
C PRO A 248 16.55 23.75 18.36
N PRO A 249 17.43 23.75 17.34
CA PRO A 249 18.87 23.73 17.59
C PRO A 249 19.31 25.03 18.25
N VAL A 250 20.27 24.94 19.17
CA VAL A 250 20.79 26.10 19.92
C VAL A 250 21.27 27.20 18.97
N LYS A 251 21.89 26.84 17.84
CA LYS A 251 22.35 27.80 16.82
C LYS A 251 21.23 28.64 16.21
N VAL A 252 20.05 28.07 15.99
CA VAL A 252 18.87 28.81 15.51
C VAL A 252 18.37 29.74 16.62
N MET A 253 18.35 29.24 17.85
CA MET A 253 17.89 30.04 18.98
C MET A 253 18.87 31.13 19.43
N GLN A 254 20.12 31.10 18.95
CA GLN A 254 21.14 32.13 19.19
C GLN A 254 21.02 33.35 18.27
N THR A 255 20.13 33.31 17.28
CA THR A 255 19.84 34.42 16.38
C THR A 255 18.39 34.86 16.49
N ALA A 256 18.13 36.15 16.23
CA ALA A 256 16.77 36.69 16.16
C ALA A 256 16.71 37.96 15.32
N VAL A 257 15.47 38.35 14.97
CA VAL A 257 15.15 39.71 14.49
C VAL A 257 14.31 40.44 15.53
N VAL A 258 14.50 41.76 15.62
CA VAL A 258 13.81 42.66 16.54
C VAL A 258 13.17 43.81 15.78
N GLY A 259 11.89 44.06 16.04
CA GLY A 259 11.15 45.20 15.48
C GLY A 259 11.32 46.46 16.30
N THR A 260 12.41 47.21 16.11
CA THR A 260 12.77 48.39 16.94
C THR A 260 11.72 49.51 16.93
N LYS A 261 10.90 49.58 15.87
CA LYS A 261 9.76 50.52 15.78
C LYS A 261 8.44 49.95 16.32
N GLY A 262 8.50 48.87 17.08
CA GLY A 262 7.35 48.27 17.76
C GLY A 262 6.55 47.27 16.91
N MET A 263 7.05 46.88 15.74
CA MET A 263 6.39 45.90 14.87
C MET A 263 7.40 45.02 14.15
N LEU A 264 7.08 43.75 14.02
CA LEU A 264 7.67 42.81 13.06
C LEU A 264 6.55 42.36 12.13
N SER A 265 6.80 42.30 10.83
CA SER A 265 5.85 41.78 9.85
C SER A 265 6.56 41.05 8.74
N TYR A 266 5.97 39.95 8.29
CA TYR A 266 6.45 39.16 7.18
C TYR A 266 5.28 38.59 6.40
N ARG A 267 5.53 38.30 5.13
CA ARG A 267 4.65 37.57 4.23
C ARG A 267 5.43 36.43 3.59
N LEU A 268 4.85 35.24 3.66
CA LEU A 268 5.44 33.99 3.19
C LEU A 268 4.40 33.25 2.35
N ASN A 269 4.81 32.78 1.16
CA ASN A 269 4.01 31.82 0.41
C ASN A 269 4.23 30.41 0.95
N LEU A 270 3.16 29.69 1.25
CA LEU A 270 3.16 28.29 1.68
C LEU A 270 2.71 27.41 0.52
N GLU A 271 3.59 26.54 0.02
CA GLU A 271 3.28 25.62 -1.08
C GLU A 271 2.14 24.65 -0.70
N ASP A 272 1.21 24.40 -1.63
CA ASP A 272 0.08 23.47 -1.46
C ASP A 272 -0.93 23.82 -0.34
N PHE A 273 -1.06 25.11 0.00
CA PHE A 273 -2.11 25.72 0.84
C PHE A 273 -3.21 26.38 -0.03
N PRO A 274 -4.45 26.58 0.48
CA PRO A 274 -4.88 26.53 1.88
C PRO A 274 -4.97 25.12 2.46
N ALA A 275 -4.63 25.00 3.75
CA ALA A 275 -4.68 23.73 4.47
C ALA A 275 -4.71 23.93 5.99
N ASN A 276 -5.15 22.90 6.71
CA ASN A 276 -4.93 22.81 8.15
C ASN A 276 -3.46 22.49 8.42
N ALA A 277 -2.89 23.20 9.39
CA ALA A 277 -1.48 23.11 9.73
C ALA A 277 -1.24 23.08 11.22
N ARG A 278 -0.09 22.53 11.57
CA ARG A 278 0.60 22.73 12.83
C ARG A 278 1.63 23.84 12.65
N ALA A 279 1.61 24.86 13.49
CA ALA A 279 2.54 25.99 13.41
C ALA A 279 3.17 26.30 14.77
N PHE A 280 4.46 26.54 14.79
CA PHE A 280 5.24 26.91 15.98
C PHE A 280 5.94 28.24 15.71
N ALA A 281 5.97 29.09 16.72
CA ALA A 281 6.86 30.23 16.77
C ALA A 281 7.80 30.04 17.96
N TYR A 282 9.09 30.17 17.72
CA TYR A 282 10.12 29.96 18.73
C TYR A 282 10.72 31.30 19.14
N PHE A 283 10.74 31.54 20.45
CA PHE A 283 11.22 32.76 21.07
C PHE A 283 12.25 32.44 22.15
N ALA A 284 13.31 33.21 22.22
CA ALA A 284 14.23 33.24 23.33
C ALA A 284 14.74 34.68 23.50
N GLU A 285 14.68 35.22 24.71
CA GLU A 285 15.28 36.52 24.99
C GLU A 285 16.79 36.35 25.04
N ILE A 286 17.47 36.76 23.97
CA ILE A 286 18.92 36.57 23.79
C ILE A 286 19.73 37.83 24.10
N GLN A 287 19.08 38.89 24.58
CA GLN A 287 19.71 40.10 25.10
C GLN A 287 19.61 40.13 26.63
N ASP A 288 20.63 40.68 27.28
CA ASP A 288 20.56 40.99 28.71
C ASP A 288 19.71 42.24 28.90
N LEU A 289 18.50 42.07 29.43
CA LEU A 289 17.58 43.18 29.67
C LEU A 289 17.98 43.93 30.95
N GLY A 290 18.00 45.26 30.87
CA GLY A 290 18.11 46.11 32.06
C GLY A 290 16.89 45.98 32.98
N GLY A 291 17.01 46.37 34.26
CA GLY A 291 15.93 46.20 35.25
C GLY A 291 14.60 46.92 34.91
N ASN A 292 14.65 47.95 34.05
CA ASN A 292 13.46 48.68 33.57
C ASN A 292 13.07 48.28 32.14
N GLU A 293 13.80 47.37 31.50
CA GLU A 293 13.54 46.95 30.14
C GLU A 293 12.60 45.75 30.11
N THR A 294 11.55 45.85 29.32
CA THR A 294 10.55 44.81 29.15
C THR A 294 10.28 44.59 27.67
N ARG A 295 10.07 43.33 27.29
CA ARG A 295 9.65 42.97 25.94
C ARG A 295 8.31 42.24 25.98
N LYS A 296 7.26 42.97 25.66
CA LYS A 296 5.89 42.49 25.59
C LYS A 296 5.27 42.82 24.24
N PHE A 297 4.70 41.81 23.61
CA PHE A 297 4.08 41.94 22.29
C PHE A 297 2.96 40.92 22.10
N LYS A 298 2.16 41.10 21.06
CA LYS A 298 1.09 40.16 20.68
C LYS A 298 1.12 39.87 19.19
N LEU A 299 0.61 38.71 18.82
CA LEU A 299 0.33 38.39 17.41
C LEU A 299 -0.84 39.26 16.94
N GLN A 300 -0.64 40.11 15.94
CA GLN A 300 -1.70 40.91 15.35
C GLN A 300 -2.30 40.24 14.12
N GLN A 301 -1.47 39.61 13.29
CA GLN A 301 -1.89 38.86 12.11
C GLN A 301 -1.14 37.52 12.04
N PRO A 302 -1.77 36.42 11.61
CA PRO A 302 -3.23 36.29 11.47
C PRO A 302 -3.92 36.49 12.82
N TYR A 303 -5.14 37.05 12.81
CA TYR A 303 -5.90 37.22 14.04
C TYR A 303 -6.52 35.88 14.45
N SER A 304 -6.12 35.37 15.61
CA SER A 304 -6.72 34.20 16.25
C SER A 304 -7.02 34.54 17.70
N PRO A 305 -8.28 34.52 18.16
CA PRO A 305 -8.64 34.95 19.51
C PRO A 305 -7.79 34.30 20.62
N ASP A 306 -7.48 33.01 20.50
CA ASP A 306 -6.74 32.27 21.52
C ASP A 306 -5.28 32.71 21.64
N TYR A 307 -4.71 33.28 20.59
CA TYR A 307 -3.28 33.61 20.53
C TYR A 307 -2.99 35.10 20.34
N SER A 308 -3.80 35.80 19.55
CA SER A 308 -3.68 37.24 19.33
C SER A 308 -4.05 38.07 20.55
N ASN A 309 -4.85 37.51 21.46
CA ASN A 309 -5.15 38.15 22.74
C ASN A 309 -4.10 37.86 23.82
N ALA A 310 -3.30 36.81 23.65
CA ALA A 310 -2.21 36.49 24.55
C ALA A 310 -1.07 37.50 24.39
N VAL A 311 -0.60 38.05 25.51
CA VAL A 311 0.61 38.86 25.55
C VAL A 311 1.79 37.93 25.75
N VAL A 312 2.75 37.97 24.82
CA VAL A 312 4.02 37.27 24.92
C VAL A 312 4.98 38.15 25.71
N ASN A 313 5.46 37.63 26.84
CA ASN A 313 6.60 38.14 27.58
C ASN A 313 7.63 37.01 27.69
N ILE A 314 8.62 37.00 26.81
CA ILE A 314 9.50 35.84 26.60
C ILE A 314 10.18 35.41 27.89
N ALA A 315 10.75 36.34 28.66
CA ALA A 315 11.48 36.03 29.89
C ALA A 315 10.56 35.47 30.99
N GLU A 316 9.32 35.97 31.11
CA GLU A 316 8.34 35.42 32.07
C GLU A 316 7.82 34.06 31.61
N ASN A 317 7.49 33.92 30.32
CA ASN A 317 6.95 32.69 29.75
C ASN A 317 7.98 31.54 29.73
N ALA A 318 9.26 31.85 29.49
CA ALA A 318 10.35 30.88 29.47
C ALA A 318 11.03 30.66 30.83
N ASN A 319 10.60 31.38 31.89
CA ASN A 319 11.25 31.38 33.20
C ASN A 319 12.72 31.84 33.18
N GLY A 320 13.03 32.82 32.33
CA GLY A 320 14.33 33.49 32.25
C GLY A 320 14.77 33.84 30.82
N SER A 321 15.76 34.72 30.71
CA SER A 321 16.48 34.95 29.45
C SER A 321 17.27 33.70 29.04
N TYR A 322 17.59 33.58 27.75
CA TYR A 322 18.31 32.44 27.18
C TYR A 322 17.61 31.09 27.42
N THR A 323 16.29 31.09 27.57
CA THR A 323 15.46 29.89 27.65
C THR A 323 14.38 29.96 26.58
N LEU A 324 14.09 28.83 25.96
CA LEU A 324 13.12 28.70 24.89
C LEU A 324 11.68 28.84 25.39
N TYR A 325 10.90 29.67 24.69
CA TYR A 325 9.44 29.70 24.71
C TYR A 325 8.90 29.35 23.32
N GLU A 326 8.03 28.34 23.24
CA GLU A 326 7.59 27.74 21.98
C GLU A 326 6.05 27.62 21.86
N PRO A 327 5.31 28.73 21.79
CA PRO A 327 3.87 28.68 21.55
C PRO A 327 3.53 28.00 20.21
N SER A 328 2.47 27.21 20.25
CA SER A 328 2.08 26.32 19.15
C SER A 328 0.60 26.39 18.79
N TYR A 329 0.31 26.29 17.50
CA TYR A 329 -1.01 26.11 16.91
C TYR A 329 -1.09 24.68 16.38
N MET A 330 -1.88 23.82 17.03
CA MET A 330 -1.90 22.41 16.66
C MET A 330 -2.88 22.10 15.53
N ASN A 331 -3.84 22.98 15.24
CA ASN A 331 -4.75 22.85 14.10
C ASN A 331 -5.25 24.24 13.70
N VAL A 332 -4.53 24.89 12.78
CA VAL A 332 -4.89 26.20 12.24
C VAL A 332 -5.05 26.13 10.73
N SER A 333 -6.12 26.71 10.20
CA SER A 333 -6.29 26.88 8.75
C SER A 333 -5.44 28.06 8.30
N LEU A 334 -4.48 27.80 7.42
CA LEU A 334 -3.65 28.84 6.81
C LEU A 334 -3.94 28.95 5.31
N ASP A 335 -3.80 30.16 4.78
CA ASP A 335 -3.89 30.43 3.35
C ASP A 335 -2.55 30.22 2.64
N PHE A 336 -2.59 30.17 1.31
CA PHE A 336 -1.39 30.15 0.46
C PHE A 336 -0.43 31.30 0.79
N ILE A 337 -0.96 32.49 1.12
CA ILE A 337 -0.16 33.64 1.53
C ILE A 337 -0.32 33.85 3.04
N LEU A 338 0.65 33.38 3.81
CA LEU A 338 0.71 33.68 5.23
C LEU A 338 1.30 35.07 5.45
N SER A 339 0.47 36.02 5.90
CA SER A 339 0.95 37.29 6.44
C SER A 339 0.89 37.24 7.96
N PHE A 340 2.03 37.41 8.62
CA PHE A 340 2.09 37.45 10.08
C PHE A 340 2.76 38.72 10.60
N SER A 341 2.26 39.24 11.72
CA SER A 341 2.84 40.40 12.37
C SER A 341 2.74 40.33 13.89
N PHE A 342 3.81 40.76 14.55
CA PHE A 342 3.86 40.95 16.00
C PHE A 342 3.92 42.44 16.29
N VAL A 343 3.13 42.89 17.27
CA VAL A 343 3.05 44.30 17.66
C VAL A 343 3.30 44.47 19.14
N LYS A 344 4.16 45.43 19.45
CA LYS A 344 4.53 45.85 20.81
C LYS A 344 3.30 46.27 21.62
N THR A 345 3.21 45.85 22.89
CA THR A 345 2.17 46.34 23.81
C THR A 345 2.53 47.71 24.39
N ARG A 346 1.54 48.42 24.93
CA ARG A 346 1.75 49.78 25.48
C ARG A 346 2.70 49.83 26.68
N ASP A 347 2.75 48.75 27.46
CA ASP A 347 3.57 48.59 28.66
C ASP A 347 4.96 47.97 28.39
N SER A 348 5.28 47.67 27.12
CA SER A 348 6.61 47.20 26.71
C SER A 348 7.56 48.38 26.52
N THR A 349 8.83 48.25 26.88
CA THR A 349 9.85 49.24 26.48
C THR A 349 10.51 48.87 25.15
N LEU A 350 10.68 47.58 24.87
CA LEU A 350 11.30 47.05 23.65
C LEU A 350 10.27 46.55 22.64
N GLY A 351 10.68 46.44 21.38
CA GLY A 351 9.85 45.91 20.29
C GLY A 351 9.76 44.38 20.28
N PRO A 352 8.88 43.78 19.46
CA PRO A 352 8.78 42.33 19.32
C PRO A 352 10.10 41.70 18.83
N LEU A 353 10.30 40.43 19.18
CA LEU A 353 11.46 39.62 18.82
C LEU A 353 10.97 38.26 18.31
N ILE A 354 11.63 37.67 17.31
CA ILE A 354 11.40 36.28 16.90
C ILE A 354 12.71 35.60 16.49
N ASN A 355 12.90 34.35 16.91
CA ASN A 355 14.08 33.55 16.59
C ASN A 355 13.79 32.61 15.41
N ALA A 356 12.65 31.91 15.44
CA ALA A 356 12.33 30.94 14.40
C ALA A 356 10.82 30.69 14.26
N ILE A 357 10.41 30.12 13.14
CA ILE A 357 9.08 29.50 12.96
C ILE A 357 9.21 28.14 12.30
N GLU A 358 8.21 27.31 12.53
CA GLU A 358 8.03 26.04 11.83
C GLU A 358 6.55 25.80 11.54
N ILE A 359 6.24 25.41 10.30
CA ILE A 359 4.88 25.19 9.82
C ILE A 359 4.85 23.86 9.07
N SER A 360 3.93 22.99 9.46
CA SER A 360 3.70 21.70 8.82
C SER A 360 2.22 21.53 8.49
N LYS A 361 1.92 21.14 7.26
CA LYS A 361 0.59 20.82 6.77
C LYS A 361 0.19 19.41 7.21
N TYR A 362 -1.06 19.25 7.65
CA TYR A 362 -1.63 17.91 7.83
C TYR A 362 -1.98 17.31 6.48
N LEU A 363 -1.29 16.22 6.12
CA LEU A 363 -1.54 15.47 4.90
C LEU A 363 -2.18 14.13 5.25
N LYS A 364 -3.42 13.92 4.79
CA LYS A 364 -4.20 12.72 5.12
C LYS A 364 -3.52 11.47 4.59
N ILE A 365 -3.42 10.45 5.43
CA ILE A 365 -2.88 9.14 5.06
C ILE A 365 -3.91 8.39 4.23
N GLU A 366 -3.51 7.95 3.05
CA GLU A 366 -4.33 7.13 2.16
C GLU A 366 -4.17 5.63 2.47
N GLN A 367 -5.23 4.84 2.23
CA GLN A 367 -5.18 3.40 2.49
C GLN A 367 -4.35 2.68 1.42
N LYS A 368 -3.58 1.68 1.86
CA LYS A 368 -2.89 0.75 0.95
C LYS A 368 -3.91 -0.18 0.28
N THR A 369 -3.50 -0.87 -0.78
CA THR A 369 -4.25 -1.98 -1.37
C THR A 369 -4.62 -2.99 -0.28
N ASP A 370 -5.83 -3.56 -0.36
CA ASP A 370 -6.31 -4.49 0.66
C ASP A 370 -5.29 -5.61 0.94
N SER A 371 -4.99 -5.80 2.22
CA SER A 371 -3.94 -6.73 2.66
C SER A 371 -4.16 -8.19 2.22
N LYS A 372 -5.41 -8.62 2.05
CA LYS A 372 -5.72 -9.97 1.53
C LYS A 372 -5.31 -10.07 0.08
N ASP A 373 -5.64 -9.05 -0.72
CA ASP A 373 -5.28 -9.01 -2.12
C ASP A 373 -3.75 -8.99 -2.29
N VAL A 374 -3.04 -8.15 -1.52
CA VAL A 374 -1.56 -8.10 -1.50
C VAL A 374 -0.95 -9.47 -1.14
N THR A 375 -1.54 -10.20 -0.19
CA THR A 375 -1.08 -11.54 0.20
C THR A 375 -1.15 -12.51 -0.98
N VAL A 376 -2.25 -12.51 -1.73
CA VAL A 376 -2.41 -13.34 -2.93
C VAL A 376 -1.39 -12.97 -4.00
N LEU A 377 -1.20 -11.67 -4.25
CA LEU A 377 -0.24 -11.21 -5.25
C LEU A 377 1.19 -11.60 -4.88
N ASN A 378 1.57 -11.53 -3.60
CA ASN A 378 2.88 -11.99 -3.13
C ASN A 378 3.06 -13.51 -3.33
N ALA A 379 2.02 -14.30 -3.10
CA ALA A 379 2.05 -15.74 -3.39
C ALA A 379 2.23 -16.01 -4.88
N LEU A 380 1.50 -15.32 -5.75
CA LEU A 380 1.66 -15.43 -7.21
C LEU A 380 3.06 -14.99 -7.68
N ARG A 381 3.60 -13.91 -7.10
CA ARG A 381 4.95 -13.42 -7.39
C ARG A 381 6.02 -14.45 -7.01
N SER A 382 5.81 -15.23 -5.96
CA SER A 382 6.75 -16.29 -5.58
C SER A 382 6.86 -17.41 -6.62
N LEU A 383 5.81 -17.63 -7.43
CA LEU A 383 5.81 -18.58 -8.55
C LEU A 383 6.62 -18.07 -9.76
N SER A 384 6.96 -16.78 -9.76
CA SER A 384 7.54 -16.04 -10.87
C SER A 384 9.01 -15.68 -10.65
N ALA A 385 9.76 -16.46 -9.86
CA ALA A 385 11.13 -16.15 -9.39
C ALA A 385 12.15 -15.80 -10.50
N GLU A 386 11.86 -16.13 -11.76
CA GLU A 386 12.72 -15.88 -12.94
C GLU A 386 12.13 -14.81 -13.89
N SER A 387 11.00 -14.17 -13.58
CA SER A 387 10.28 -13.26 -14.50
C SER A 387 10.36 -11.78 -14.09
N ALA A 388 10.18 -10.88 -15.07
CA ALA A 388 10.14 -9.43 -14.84
C ALA A 388 9.06 -9.00 -13.84
N SER A 389 7.95 -9.73 -13.75
CA SER A 389 6.84 -9.50 -12.81
C SER A 389 7.26 -9.62 -11.33
N ALA A 390 8.40 -10.25 -11.03
CA ALA A 390 8.94 -10.35 -9.68
C ALA A 390 9.58 -9.04 -9.14
N ASN A 391 9.91 -8.10 -10.04
CA ASN A 391 10.66 -6.90 -9.68
C ASN A 391 9.78 -5.67 -9.42
N GLU A 392 8.45 -5.84 -9.46
CA GLU A 392 7.48 -4.81 -9.11
C GLU A 392 7.71 -4.29 -7.69
N GLN A 393 7.74 -2.96 -7.55
CA GLN A 393 8.04 -2.26 -6.30
C GLN A 393 6.77 -1.56 -5.76
N GLY A 394 6.75 -1.22 -4.47
CA GLY A 394 5.66 -0.46 -3.86
C GLY A 394 4.29 -1.17 -3.82
N ASP A 395 3.24 -0.40 -3.53
CA ASP A 395 1.86 -0.89 -3.44
C ASP A 395 1.32 -1.32 -4.82
N PRO A 396 0.60 -2.45 -4.97
CA PRO A 396 0.18 -2.95 -6.28
C PRO A 396 -0.70 -2.02 -7.10
N CYS A 397 -1.45 -1.12 -6.46
CA CYS A 397 -2.43 -0.27 -7.13
C CYS A 397 -2.03 1.21 -7.15
N VAL A 398 -1.22 1.67 -6.21
CA VAL A 398 -0.94 3.11 -6.03
C VAL A 398 0.58 3.37 -6.02
N PRO A 399 1.08 4.47 -6.60
CA PRO A 399 0.37 5.45 -7.44
C PRO A 399 0.05 4.99 -8.87
N ALA A 400 0.72 3.93 -9.33
CA ALA A 400 0.47 3.28 -10.60
C ALA A 400 0.27 1.78 -10.37
N HIS A 401 -0.54 1.12 -11.19
CA HIS A 401 -0.71 -0.33 -11.08
C HIS A 401 0.59 -1.05 -11.41
N TRP A 402 0.83 -2.22 -10.81
CA TRP A 402 1.79 -3.17 -11.40
C TRP A 402 1.34 -3.54 -12.82
N GLU A 403 2.27 -3.84 -13.72
CA GLU A 403 1.97 -3.99 -15.16
C GLU A 403 0.93 -5.09 -15.44
N TRP A 404 0.85 -6.08 -14.55
CA TRP A 404 0.01 -7.26 -14.69
C TRP A 404 -1.24 -7.25 -13.80
N VAL A 405 -1.56 -6.12 -13.15
CA VAL A 405 -2.77 -5.98 -12.33
C VAL A 405 -3.62 -4.78 -12.76
N ASN A 406 -4.94 -4.91 -12.60
CA ASN A 406 -5.82 -3.73 -12.53
C ASN A 406 -6.50 -3.69 -11.17
N CYS A 407 -6.83 -2.46 -10.76
CA CYS A 407 -7.45 -2.19 -9.47
C CYS A 407 -8.75 -1.39 -9.59
N THR A 408 -9.59 -1.47 -8.56
CA THR A 408 -10.70 -0.55 -8.35
C THR A 408 -10.18 0.83 -7.91
N SER A 409 -11.02 1.86 -8.07
CA SER A 409 -10.81 3.18 -7.48
C SER A 409 -11.41 3.32 -6.07
N THR A 410 -11.76 2.20 -5.42
CA THR A 410 -12.30 2.20 -4.05
C THR A 410 -11.20 2.45 -3.04
N THR A 411 -11.59 2.76 -1.80
CA THR A 411 -10.67 2.86 -0.66
C THR A 411 -11.06 1.81 0.39
N PRO A 412 -10.24 0.76 0.62
CA PRO A 412 -8.96 0.49 -0.03
C PRO A 412 -9.11 0.03 -1.49
N PRO A 413 -8.07 0.20 -2.34
CA PRO A 413 -8.05 -0.39 -3.67
C PRO A 413 -8.11 -1.93 -3.60
N ARG A 414 -8.83 -2.54 -4.56
CA ARG A 414 -9.03 -3.99 -4.69
C ARG A 414 -8.63 -4.46 -6.07
N ILE A 415 -8.12 -5.68 -6.19
CA ILE A 415 -7.67 -6.26 -7.47
C ILE A 415 -8.86 -6.75 -8.31
N THR A 416 -8.92 -6.31 -9.56
CA THR A 416 -9.97 -6.67 -10.53
C THR A 416 -9.44 -7.55 -11.66
N LYS A 417 -8.16 -7.42 -12.01
CA LYS A 417 -7.53 -8.22 -13.07
C LYS A 417 -6.15 -8.71 -12.65
N ILE A 418 -5.83 -9.94 -13.01
CA ILE A 418 -4.48 -10.51 -12.95
C ILE A 418 -4.13 -11.03 -14.35
N ALA A 419 -3.04 -10.54 -14.91
CA ALA A 419 -2.58 -10.82 -16.28
C ALA A 419 -1.13 -11.36 -16.30
N LEU A 420 -0.98 -12.66 -16.02
CA LEU A 420 0.31 -13.34 -15.94
C LEU A 420 0.48 -14.44 -17.00
N SER A 421 -0.17 -14.29 -18.15
CA SER A 421 -0.03 -15.20 -19.29
C SER A 421 1.42 -15.26 -19.79
N GLY A 422 1.93 -16.47 -20.04
CA GLY A 422 3.28 -16.65 -20.62
C GLY A 422 4.45 -16.20 -19.75
N LYS A 423 4.29 -16.13 -18.42
CA LYS A 423 5.33 -15.64 -17.48
C LYS A 423 6.20 -16.76 -16.89
N ASN A 424 6.19 -17.95 -17.49
CA ASN A 424 6.93 -19.12 -17.04
C ASN A 424 6.66 -19.50 -15.57
N LEU A 425 5.46 -19.23 -15.07
CA LEU A 425 5.08 -19.54 -13.68
C LEU A 425 5.14 -21.05 -13.44
N LYS A 426 5.70 -21.46 -12.29
CA LYS A 426 5.82 -22.86 -11.86
C LYS A 426 5.17 -23.04 -10.49
N GLY A 427 4.69 -24.24 -10.18
CA GLY A 427 4.04 -24.56 -8.90
C GLY A 427 2.51 -24.59 -9.01
N GLU A 428 1.82 -24.53 -7.88
CA GLU A 428 0.35 -24.55 -7.82
C GLU A 428 -0.22 -23.13 -7.75
N ILE A 429 -1.43 -22.93 -8.27
CA ILE A 429 -2.16 -21.67 -8.09
C ILE A 429 -2.54 -21.57 -6.60
N PRO A 430 -2.17 -20.48 -5.90
CA PRO A 430 -2.40 -20.37 -4.46
C PRO A 430 -3.91 -20.42 -4.14
N PRO A 431 -4.37 -21.26 -3.19
CA PRO A 431 -5.77 -21.36 -2.83
C PRO A 431 -6.34 -20.04 -2.28
N GLU A 432 -5.47 -19.17 -1.76
CA GLU A 432 -5.81 -17.81 -1.30
C GLU A 432 -6.39 -16.95 -2.42
N ILE A 433 -6.22 -17.31 -3.71
CA ILE A 433 -6.86 -16.60 -4.83
C ILE A 433 -8.38 -16.45 -4.66
N ASN A 434 -9.02 -17.35 -3.90
CA ASN A 434 -10.43 -17.28 -3.54
C ASN A 434 -10.80 -16.06 -2.68
N SER A 435 -9.83 -15.31 -2.14
CA SER A 435 -10.08 -14.09 -1.34
C SER A 435 -10.18 -12.82 -2.17
N LEU A 436 -9.90 -12.87 -3.48
CA LEU A 436 -9.95 -11.70 -4.37
C LEU A 436 -11.39 -11.36 -4.79
N GLU A 437 -12.25 -10.98 -3.85
CA GLU A 437 -13.70 -10.81 -4.04
C GLU A 437 -14.11 -9.88 -5.20
N GLN A 438 -13.24 -8.95 -5.59
CA GLN A 438 -13.46 -8.01 -6.70
C GLN A 438 -12.85 -8.46 -8.04
N LEU A 439 -12.23 -9.65 -8.10
CA LEU A 439 -11.59 -10.17 -9.30
C LEU A 439 -12.62 -10.45 -10.38
N THR A 440 -12.46 -9.83 -11.54
CA THR A 440 -13.28 -10.01 -12.73
C THR A 440 -12.56 -10.83 -13.80
N GLU A 441 -11.23 -10.77 -13.84
CA GLU A 441 -10.42 -11.39 -14.89
C GLU A 441 -9.17 -12.08 -14.32
N LEU A 442 -8.99 -13.36 -14.67
CA LEU A 442 -7.82 -14.15 -14.31
C LEU A 442 -7.20 -14.78 -15.56
N TRP A 443 -5.99 -14.34 -15.90
CA TRP A 443 -5.22 -14.82 -17.04
C TRP A 443 -3.91 -15.43 -16.56
N LEU A 444 -3.83 -16.76 -16.56
CA LEU A 444 -2.64 -17.54 -16.16
C LEU A 444 -2.25 -18.57 -17.24
N ASP A 445 -2.75 -18.41 -18.47
CA ASP A 445 -2.49 -19.29 -19.59
C ASP A 445 -1.01 -19.29 -20.04
N GLY A 446 -0.58 -20.37 -20.69
CA GLY A 446 0.77 -20.47 -21.25
C GLY A 446 1.89 -20.51 -20.20
N ASN A 447 1.62 -21.10 -19.04
CA ASN A 447 2.59 -21.26 -17.95
C ASN A 447 2.90 -22.75 -17.68
N PHE A 448 3.66 -23.04 -16.62
CA PHE A 448 3.97 -24.40 -16.17
C PHE A 448 3.24 -24.75 -14.86
N LEU A 449 2.06 -24.18 -14.64
CA LEU A 449 1.30 -24.37 -13.41
C LEU A 449 0.80 -25.83 -13.30
N THR A 450 0.84 -26.35 -12.08
CA THR A 450 0.49 -27.73 -11.70
C THR A 450 -0.59 -27.72 -10.62
N GLY A 451 -1.01 -28.90 -10.16
CA GLY A 451 -2.04 -29.03 -9.12
C GLY A 451 -3.46 -29.02 -9.70
N SER A 452 -4.45 -28.97 -8.81
CA SER A 452 -5.86 -28.99 -9.20
C SER A 452 -6.38 -27.61 -9.62
N PHE A 453 -7.59 -27.57 -10.18
CA PHE A 453 -8.31 -26.31 -10.40
C PHE A 453 -8.44 -25.52 -9.08
N PRO A 454 -8.11 -24.21 -9.04
CA PRO A 454 -8.09 -23.43 -7.81
C PRO A 454 -9.50 -23.22 -7.24
N ALA A 455 -9.60 -23.10 -5.91
CA ALA A 455 -10.83 -22.69 -5.27
C ALA A 455 -11.14 -21.23 -5.67
N ILE A 456 -12.29 -21.01 -6.33
CA ILE A 456 -12.75 -19.69 -6.79
C ILE A 456 -14.24 -19.50 -6.52
N SER A 457 -14.81 -20.26 -5.59
CA SER A 457 -16.24 -20.24 -5.27
C SER A 457 -16.73 -18.89 -4.76
N ASN A 458 -15.84 -18.08 -4.18
CA ASN A 458 -16.17 -16.77 -3.61
C ASN A 458 -15.94 -15.63 -4.62
N LEU A 459 -15.41 -15.92 -5.80
CA LEU A 459 -15.13 -14.91 -6.83
C LEU A 459 -16.40 -14.62 -7.64
N LEU A 460 -17.38 -14.02 -6.99
CA LEU A 460 -18.72 -13.81 -7.55
C LEU A 460 -18.73 -12.86 -8.75
N ASN A 461 -17.74 -11.97 -8.85
CA ASN A 461 -17.60 -11.02 -9.95
C ASN A 461 -16.77 -11.56 -11.13
N LEU A 462 -16.28 -12.81 -11.05
CA LEU A 462 -15.35 -13.38 -12.02
C LEU A 462 -16.05 -13.68 -13.33
N LYS A 463 -15.56 -13.07 -14.42
CA LYS A 463 -16.12 -13.18 -15.77
C LYS A 463 -15.25 -14.03 -16.67
N ILE A 464 -13.93 -13.88 -16.57
CA ILE A 464 -12.96 -14.47 -17.50
C ILE A 464 -11.92 -15.27 -16.72
N VAL A 465 -11.75 -16.53 -17.09
CA VAL A 465 -10.73 -17.44 -16.54
C VAL A 465 -10.01 -18.15 -17.68
N HIS A 466 -8.73 -17.79 -17.89
CA HIS A 466 -7.87 -18.40 -18.90
C HIS A 466 -6.73 -19.15 -18.20
N LEU A 467 -6.74 -20.47 -18.30
CA LEU A 467 -5.81 -21.42 -17.66
C LEU A 467 -5.23 -22.43 -18.67
N GLU A 468 -5.49 -22.28 -19.95
CA GLU A 468 -5.03 -23.17 -21.00
C GLU A 468 -3.50 -23.23 -21.11
N ASN A 469 -3.00 -24.28 -21.75
CA ASN A 469 -1.56 -24.47 -21.99
C ASN A 469 -0.76 -24.47 -20.67
N ASN A 470 -1.21 -25.28 -19.71
CA ASN A 470 -0.56 -25.48 -18.40
C ASN A 470 -0.41 -27.00 -18.13
N LYS A 471 -0.09 -27.37 -16.89
CA LYS A 471 0.01 -28.76 -16.42
C LYS A 471 -0.99 -29.07 -15.29
N LEU A 472 -2.12 -28.37 -15.26
CA LEU A 472 -3.17 -28.52 -14.24
C LEU A 472 -3.87 -29.88 -14.40
N ASN A 473 -4.31 -30.47 -13.30
CA ASN A 473 -4.89 -31.80 -13.26
C ASN A 473 -6.10 -31.90 -12.30
N GLY A 474 -6.57 -33.13 -12.05
CA GLY A 474 -7.71 -33.38 -11.17
C GLY A 474 -9.07 -33.03 -11.79
N PRO A 475 -10.16 -33.09 -10.99
CA PRO A 475 -11.51 -32.86 -11.47
C PRO A 475 -11.89 -31.37 -11.53
N LEU A 476 -12.82 -31.04 -12.42
CA LEU A 476 -13.46 -29.72 -12.44
C LEU A 476 -14.53 -29.61 -11.34
N PRO A 477 -14.47 -28.57 -10.48
CA PRO A 477 -15.50 -28.35 -9.47
C PRO A 477 -16.88 -28.06 -10.08
N LYS A 478 -17.93 -28.64 -9.50
CA LYS A 478 -19.32 -28.46 -9.97
C LYS A 478 -19.81 -27.00 -9.88
N TYR A 479 -19.32 -26.24 -8.91
CA TYR A 479 -19.76 -24.86 -8.69
C TYR A 479 -19.38 -23.90 -9.83
N LEU A 480 -18.46 -24.28 -10.72
CA LEU A 480 -18.01 -23.41 -11.81
C LEU A 480 -19.17 -22.95 -12.71
N GLY A 481 -20.10 -23.85 -13.02
CA GLY A 481 -21.28 -23.47 -13.81
C GLY A 481 -22.34 -22.69 -13.03
N SER A 482 -22.20 -22.56 -11.71
CA SER A 482 -23.08 -21.74 -10.86
C SER A 482 -22.51 -20.36 -10.51
N LEU A 483 -21.28 -20.03 -10.95
CA LEU A 483 -20.74 -18.69 -10.79
C LEU A 483 -21.64 -17.70 -11.56
N PRO A 484 -22.09 -16.60 -10.92
CA PRO A 484 -23.16 -15.78 -11.47
C PRO A 484 -22.70 -15.03 -12.72
N GLU A 485 -21.48 -14.48 -12.69
CA GLU A 485 -20.93 -13.61 -13.73
C GLU A 485 -19.98 -14.32 -14.72
N LEU A 486 -19.70 -15.62 -14.55
CA LEU A 486 -18.75 -16.33 -15.40
C LEU A 486 -19.24 -16.39 -16.85
N GLN A 487 -18.40 -15.92 -17.77
CA GLN A 487 -18.68 -15.82 -19.21
C GLN A 487 -17.70 -16.67 -20.02
N GLU A 488 -16.42 -16.68 -19.66
CA GLU A 488 -15.36 -17.38 -20.38
C GLU A 488 -14.56 -18.29 -19.44
N LEU A 489 -14.38 -19.54 -19.85
CA LEU A 489 -13.53 -20.51 -19.18
C LEU A 489 -12.72 -21.31 -20.21
N TYR A 490 -11.43 -21.03 -20.29
CA TYR A 490 -10.49 -21.76 -21.14
C TYR A 490 -9.52 -22.57 -20.30
N ILE A 491 -9.53 -23.88 -20.56
CA ILE A 491 -8.71 -24.87 -19.83
C ILE A 491 -8.06 -25.88 -20.77
N GLN A 492 -8.13 -25.68 -22.08
CA GLN A 492 -7.59 -26.60 -23.06
C GLN A 492 -6.08 -26.84 -22.87
N ASN A 493 -5.58 -27.97 -23.37
CA ASN A 493 -4.17 -28.34 -23.26
C ASN A 493 -3.68 -28.38 -21.79
N ASN A 494 -4.37 -29.18 -20.98
CA ASN A 494 -4.03 -29.49 -19.58
C ASN A 494 -4.21 -31.00 -19.33
N PHE A 495 -4.12 -31.44 -18.07
CA PHE A 495 -4.30 -32.83 -17.63
C PHE A 495 -5.55 -33.00 -16.74
N PHE A 496 -6.58 -32.17 -16.92
CA PHE A 496 -7.82 -32.33 -16.17
C PHE A 496 -8.48 -33.69 -16.46
N SER A 497 -9.20 -34.21 -15.46
CA SER A 497 -9.77 -35.55 -15.50
C SER A 497 -11.18 -35.62 -14.90
N GLY A 498 -11.90 -36.70 -15.17
CA GLY A 498 -13.24 -36.90 -14.64
C GLY A 498 -14.34 -36.28 -15.49
N LYS A 499 -15.48 -36.00 -14.86
CA LYS A 499 -16.70 -35.60 -15.55
C LYS A 499 -16.77 -34.09 -15.71
N VAL A 500 -17.09 -33.62 -16.91
CA VAL A 500 -17.42 -32.21 -17.15
C VAL A 500 -18.77 -31.86 -16.47
N PRO A 501 -18.84 -30.84 -15.59
CA PRO A 501 -20.08 -30.34 -15.01
C PRO A 501 -21.12 -29.98 -16.09
N SER A 502 -22.36 -30.43 -15.94
CA SER A 502 -23.44 -30.22 -16.92
C SER A 502 -23.75 -28.74 -17.14
N GLU A 503 -23.58 -27.94 -16.09
CA GLU A 503 -23.86 -26.52 -16.04
C GLU A 503 -22.93 -25.73 -16.98
N LEU A 504 -21.68 -26.19 -17.16
CA LEU A 504 -20.73 -25.61 -18.12
C LEU A 504 -21.05 -25.95 -19.58
N LEU A 505 -21.86 -27.00 -19.81
CA LEU A 505 -22.28 -27.42 -21.15
C LEU A 505 -23.63 -26.80 -21.57
N ALA A 506 -24.28 -26.03 -20.69
CA ALA A 506 -25.60 -25.44 -20.93
C ALA A 506 -25.57 -24.20 -21.84
N GLY A 507 -24.39 -23.77 -22.31
CA GLY A 507 -24.23 -22.65 -23.25
C GLY A 507 -24.21 -21.24 -22.62
N LYS A 508 -24.34 -21.14 -21.29
CA LYS A 508 -24.18 -19.86 -20.54
C LYS A 508 -22.72 -19.37 -20.56
N VAL A 509 -21.76 -20.28 -20.57
CA VAL A 509 -20.32 -20.02 -20.49
C VAL A 509 -19.67 -20.46 -21.80
N ILE A 510 -18.84 -19.60 -22.38
CA ILE A 510 -17.91 -19.96 -23.46
C ILE A 510 -16.84 -20.84 -22.83
N PHE A 511 -16.95 -22.15 -23.06
CA PHE A 511 -16.15 -23.14 -22.36
C PHE A 511 -15.35 -24.00 -23.35
N ASN A 512 -14.01 -23.83 -23.34
CA ASN A 512 -13.09 -24.66 -24.10
C ASN A 512 -12.27 -25.56 -23.16
N TYR A 513 -12.41 -26.88 -23.35
CA TYR A 513 -11.74 -27.90 -22.56
C TYR A 513 -11.04 -28.95 -23.41
N GLU A 514 -10.82 -28.65 -24.69
CA GLU A 514 -10.17 -29.56 -25.64
C GLU A 514 -8.78 -30.01 -25.16
N HIS A 515 -8.32 -31.14 -25.67
CA HIS A 515 -6.99 -31.68 -25.34
C HIS A 515 -6.75 -31.90 -23.82
N ASN A 516 -7.81 -32.24 -23.09
CA ASN A 516 -7.73 -32.81 -21.73
C ASN A 516 -8.18 -34.28 -21.79
N PRO A 517 -7.28 -35.27 -22.00
CA PRO A 517 -7.66 -36.64 -22.32
C PRO A 517 -8.44 -37.35 -21.20
N GLY A 518 -8.33 -36.89 -19.95
CA GLY A 518 -9.07 -37.45 -18.82
C GLY A 518 -10.50 -36.90 -18.67
N LEU A 519 -10.84 -35.78 -19.32
CA LEU A 519 -12.16 -35.17 -19.24
C LEU A 519 -13.15 -35.84 -20.19
N HIS A 520 -14.32 -36.18 -19.68
CA HIS A 520 -15.39 -36.78 -20.46
C HIS A 520 -16.76 -36.18 -20.13
N LYS A 521 -17.61 -36.05 -21.16
CA LYS A 521 -19.04 -35.74 -20.96
C LYS A 521 -19.72 -36.94 -20.31
N GLU A 522 -20.78 -36.70 -19.55
CA GLU A 522 -21.62 -37.81 -19.10
C GLU A 522 -22.17 -38.55 -20.31
N ALA A 523 -21.85 -39.83 -20.46
CA ALA A 523 -22.60 -40.70 -21.35
C ALA A 523 -24.03 -40.74 -20.81
N GLY A 524 -24.96 -40.05 -21.48
CA GLY A 524 -26.32 -39.92 -21.00
C GLY A 524 -26.89 -41.28 -20.60
N LYS A 525 -27.27 -41.44 -19.32
CA LYS A 525 -28.03 -42.61 -18.82
C LYS A 525 -29.23 -42.98 -19.71
N LYS A 526 -29.72 -42.03 -20.52
CA LYS A 526 -30.72 -42.20 -21.58
C LYS A 526 -30.38 -43.27 -22.61
N MET A 527 -29.12 -43.50 -22.98
CA MET A 527 -28.79 -44.51 -24.01
C MET A 527 -28.89 -45.94 -23.44
N ARG A 528 -28.40 -46.18 -22.21
CA ARG A 528 -28.58 -47.48 -21.53
C ARG A 528 -30.05 -47.76 -21.24
N LEU A 529 -30.84 -46.76 -20.82
CA LEU A 529 -32.28 -46.95 -20.57
C LEU A 529 -33.06 -47.23 -21.87
N ARG A 530 -32.78 -46.52 -22.97
CA ARG A 530 -33.41 -46.78 -24.28
C ARG A 530 -33.05 -48.17 -24.82
N LEU A 531 -31.81 -48.62 -24.62
CA LEU A 531 -31.38 -49.97 -25.02
C LEU A 531 -32.11 -51.05 -24.20
N ILE A 532 -32.21 -50.87 -22.88
CA ILE A 532 -32.90 -51.82 -21.98
C ILE A 532 -34.41 -51.84 -22.26
N VAL A 533 -35.04 -50.68 -22.45
CA VAL A 533 -36.47 -50.59 -22.81
C VAL A 533 -36.73 -51.20 -24.19
N GLY A 534 -35.85 -50.99 -25.17
CA GLY A 534 -35.95 -51.59 -26.50
C GLY A 534 -35.87 -53.13 -26.49
N ILE A 535 -34.94 -53.71 -25.72
CA ILE A 535 -34.82 -55.17 -25.55
C ILE A 535 -36.05 -55.75 -24.82
N SER A 536 -36.57 -55.02 -23.83
CA SER A 536 -37.76 -55.44 -23.07
C SER A 536 -39.03 -55.46 -23.94
N ILE A 537 -39.22 -54.45 -24.81
CA ILE A 537 -40.35 -54.40 -25.73
C ILE A 537 -40.24 -55.49 -26.81
N GLY A 538 -39.04 -55.74 -27.33
CA GLY A 538 -38.80 -56.80 -28.33
C GLY A 538 -39.13 -58.19 -27.82
N THR A 539 -38.73 -58.51 -26.58
CA THR A 539 -39.02 -59.82 -25.94
C THR A 539 -40.51 -60.00 -25.66
N ILE A 540 -41.21 -58.96 -25.20
CA ILE A 540 -42.66 -58.99 -24.95
C ILE A 540 -43.45 -59.14 -26.26
N ALA A 541 -43.07 -58.42 -27.32
CA ALA A 541 -43.70 -58.54 -28.63
C ALA A 541 -43.50 -59.93 -29.25
N GLY A 542 -42.30 -60.50 -29.13
CA GLY A 542 -42.01 -61.87 -29.57
C GLY A 542 -42.87 -62.92 -28.86
N LEU A 543 -42.99 -62.81 -27.53
CA LEU A 543 -43.84 -63.70 -26.73
C LEU A 543 -45.33 -63.59 -27.10
N LEU A 544 -45.83 -62.38 -27.36
CA LEU A 544 -47.20 -62.15 -27.81
C LEU A 544 -47.49 -62.80 -29.17
N VAL A 545 -46.56 -62.72 -30.13
CA VAL A 545 -46.71 -63.37 -31.44
C VAL A 545 -46.73 -64.88 -31.30
N VAL A 546 -45.88 -65.46 -30.44
CA VAL A 546 -45.88 -66.91 -30.17
C VAL A 546 -47.18 -67.34 -29.52
N VAL A 547 -47.71 -66.59 -28.54
CA VAL A 547 -48.99 -66.89 -27.87
C VAL A 547 -50.15 -66.77 -28.85
N ILE A 548 -50.21 -65.73 -29.67
CA ILE A 548 -51.25 -65.57 -30.70
C ILE A 548 -51.16 -66.68 -31.74
N GLY A 549 -49.95 -67.04 -32.20
CA GLY A 549 -49.73 -68.16 -33.11
C GLY A 549 -50.18 -69.49 -32.49
N SER A 550 -49.89 -69.72 -31.21
CA SER A 550 -50.33 -70.89 -30.45
C SER A 550 -51.85 -70.95 -30.31
N LEU A 551 -52.50 -69.83 -30.02
CA LEU A 551 -53.95 -69.72 -29.92
C LEU A 551 -54.65 -69.92 -31.26
N LEU A 552 -54.10 -69.39 -32.36
CA LEU A 552 -54.61 -69.61 -33.71
C LEU A 552 -54.43 -71.08 -34.15
N PHE A 553 -53.31 -71.71 -33.80
CA PHE A 553 -53.07 -73.13 -34.05
C PHE A 553 -54.06 -74.01 -33.27
N LEU A 554 -54.28 -73.73 -31.99
CA LEU A 554 -55.27 -74.42 -31.16
C LEU A 554 -56.71 -74.21 -31.66
N ARG A 555 -57.02 -73.03 -32.21
CA ARG A 555 -58.33 -72.71 -32.79
C ARG A 555 -58.56 -73.46 -34.12
N ASN A 556 -57.51 -73.69 -34.91
CA ASN A 556 -57.57 -74.55 -36.10
C ASN A 556 -57.69 -76.04 -35.76
N LEU A 557 -57.08 -76.50 -34.64
CA LEU A 557 -57.27 -77.87 -34.15
C LEU A 557 -58.70 -78.10 -33.63
N LYS A 558 -59.30 -77.13 -32.92
CA LYS A 558 -60.70 -77.21 -32.47
C LYS A 558 -61.73 -77.17 -33.61
N ARG A 559 -61.38 -76.63 -34.78
CA ARG A 559 -62.28 -76.59 -35.95
C ARG A 559 -62.37 -77.93 -36.69
N LYS A 560 -61.46 -78.89 -36.39
CA LYS A 560 -61.37 -80.19 -37.09
C LYS A 560 -62.08 -81.35 -36.37
N THR A 561 -62.65 -81.13 -35.19
CA THR A 561 -63.29 -82.18 -34.36
C THR A 561 -64.75 -81.88 -33.99
N SER A 562 -65.49 -81.20 -34.86
CA SER A 562 -66.95 -81.02 -34.73
C SER A 562 -67.68 -81.54 -35.96
N HIS A 563 -67.54 -82.84 -36.23
CA HIS A 563 -68.59 -83.62 -36.87
C HIS A 563 -68.47 -85.06 -36.35
N GLN A 564 -69.62 -85.61 -35.96
CA GLN A 564 -69.88 -87.02 -35.65
C GLN A 564 -69.84 -87.44 -34.17
N LYS A 565 -71.00 -87.39 -33.49
CA LYS A 565 -71.72 -88.59 -33.01
C LYS A 565 -72.96 -88.23 -32.16
N ASN A 566 -74.09 -88.90 -32.44
CA ASN A 566 -75.24 -89.02 -31.54
C ASN A 566 -75.43 -90.49 -31.11
N GLU A 567 -75.96 -90.65 -29.88
CA GLU A 567 -76.66 -91.80 -29.25
C GLU A 567 -75.81 -93.07 -28.94
N VAL A 568 -75.85 -93.72 -27.75
CA VAL A 568 -76.98 -94.28 -26.94
C VAL A 568 -76.55 -94.55 -25.45
N GLN A 569 -77.57 -94.73 -24.60
CA GLN A 569 -77.75 -94.98 -23.13
C GLN A 569 -76.93 -96.05 -22.35
N GLY A 570 -76.99 -95.93 -21.00
CA GLY A 570 -76.99 -97.04 -19.99
C GLY A 570 -76.15 -96.74 -18.72
N LEU A 571 -76.72 -96.36 -17.57
CA LEU A 571 -77.26 -97.15 -16.42
C LEU A 571 -76.26 -97.35 -15.23
N TYR A 572 -76.65 -96.88 -14.02
CA TYR A 572 -76.35 -97.36 -12.63
C TYR A 572 -74.88 -97.35 -12.13
N THR A 573 -74.47 -97.11 -10.86
CA THR A 573 -75.02 -96.68 -9.57
C THR A 573 -73.85 -96.45 -8.58
N GLN A 574 -74.10 -95.67 -7.53
CA GLN A 574 -73.55 -95.76 -6.15
C GLN A 574 -72.13 -95.24 -5.79
N THR A 575 -72.17 -94.25 -4.89
CA THR A 575 -71.24 -93.74 -3.86
C THR A 575 -71.03 -94.74 -2.69
N PRO A 576 -70.25 -94.47 -1.59
CA PRO A 576 -69.19 -93.46 -1.28
C PRO A 576 -68.02 -93.97 -0.34
N LEU A 577 -67.24 -93.00 0.21
CA LEU A 577 -66.33 -93.00 1.38
C LEU A 577 -64.98 -93.73 1.18
N SER A 578 -63.82 -93.34 1.70
CA SER A 578 -63.24 -92.31 2.61
C SER A 578 -61.72 -92.68 2.68
N TYR A 579 -60.70 -91.88 2.97
CA TYR A 579 -60.33 -91.21 4.22
C TYR A 579 -58.80 -90.90 4.15
N LEU A 580 -58.36 -89.82 4.82
CA LEU A 580 -57.04 -89.56 5.45
C LEU A 580 -55.76 -89.47 4.56
N HIS A 581 -54.71 -88.67 4.85
CA HIS A 581 -54.41 -87.57 5.78
C HIS A 581 -52.90 -87.19 5.61
N VAL A 582 -52.50 -86.07 6.25
CA VAL A 582 -51.13 -85.66 6.67
C VAL A 582 -50.20 -85.07 5.61
N ALA A 583 -49.48 -83.94 5.80
CA ALA A 583 -49.50 -82.79 6.73
C ALA A 583 -48.45 -81.76 6.22
N SER A 584 -48.74 -80.45 6.22
CA SER A 584 -48.33 -79.36 7.16
C SER A 584 -46.89 -78.83 7.01
N GLN A 585 -46.68 -77.58 6.54
CA GLN A 585 -46.55 -76.27 7.27
C GLN A 585 -45.10 -75.97 7.72
N VAL A 586 -44.58 -74.73 7.69
CA VAL A 586 -44.83 -73.64 8.67
C VAL A 586 -44.09 -72.31 8.29
N PHE A 587 -44.82 -71.18 8.44
CA PHE A 587 -44.55 -69.79 8.93
C PHE A 587 -43.45 -68.87 8.30
N VAL A 588 -43.70 -67.61 7.88
CA VAL A 588 -44.14 -66.32 8.52
C VAL A 588 -43.01 -65.51 9.19
N HIS A 589 -43.04 -64.18 8.97
CA HIS A 589 -42.35 -63.02 9.63
C HIS A 589 -41.24 -62.32 8.79
N PHE A 590 -40.95 -61.01 8.86
CA PHE A 590 -41.30 -59.88 9.75
C PHE A 590 -41.08 -58.54 8.98
N SER A 591 -41.69 -57.48 9.50
CA SER A 591 -41.54 -56.06 9.13
C SER A 591 -40.20 -55.43 9.57
N SER A 592 -39.79 -54.36 8.85
CA SER A 592 -39.05 -53.16 9.29
C SER A 592 -37.69 -53.26 10.01
N ALA A 593 -36.66 -52.57 9.47
CA ALA A 593 -35.93 -51.49 10.16
C ALA A 593 -34.81 -50.87 9.27
N LEU A 594 -34.81 -49.53 9.25
CA LEU A 594 -33.68 -48.56 9.23
C LEU A 594 -32.59 -48.65 8.15
N GLU A 595 -32.44 -47.62 7.30
CA GLU A 595 -31.75 -46.32 7.52
C GLU A 595 -30.23 -46.34 7.26
N PHE A 596 -29.87 -45.42 6.35
CA PHE A 596 -28.63 -44.64 6.27
C PHE A 596 -27.26 -45.32 6.06
N VAL A 597 -26.72 -45.12 4.85
CA VAL A 597 -25.45 -44.43 4.51
C VAL A 597 -24.92 -44.99 3.18
N ARG A 598 -25.21 -44.30 2.06
CA ARG A 598 -24.24 -43.69 1.12
C ARG A 598 -24.93 -43.15 -0.13
#